data_AF-A0A8H6YBM3-F1
#
_entry.id   AF-A0A8H6YBM3-F1
#
_cell.length_a   1.000
_cell.length_b   1.000
_cell.length_c   1.000
_cell.angle_alpha   90.00
_cell.angle_beta   90.00
_cell.angle_gamma   90.00
#
_symmetry.space_group_name_H-M   'P 1'
#
loop_
_entity.id
_entity.type
_entity.pdbx_description
1 polymer ?
#
loop_
_entity_poly.entity_id
_entity_poly.type
_entity_poly.pdbx_seq_one_letter_code
_entity_poly.pdbx_strand_id
1 'polypeptide(L)'
;MLPLNFCPPACKRGSLVLVRRIRTKSNRYFSPSAEREEEILLKRLETQVVRVKERLAKEEEAKRKSETKTPPKASSPPPIPTATPLNKHASSLWDELVNKDAQGKLAAYGIKSMDQLQEAYREADADMNRPPYPSVQRLKPRLRLAWETYQATLPQKFGMQRRKLPEK
;
A
#
# COMPACT_ATOMS: atom_id res chain seq x y z
N MET A 1 71.98 29.07 -30.63
CA MET A 1 71.02 29.85 -29.83
C MET A 1 70.33 28.91 -28.85
N LEU A 2 70.56 29.09 -27.55
CA LEU A 2 69.78 28.51 -26.43
C LEU A 2 68.49 29.35 -26.24
N PRO A 3 67.49 29.00 -25.40
CA PRO A 3 67.29 27.81 -24.54
C PRO A 3 65.85 27.22 -24.52
N LEU A 4 65.72 26.09 -23.82
CA LEU A 4 64.66 25.67 -22.87
C LEU A 4 63.27 26.33 -22.97
N ASN A 5 62.22 25.50 -22.94
CA ASN A 5 61.22 25.46 -21.86
C ASN A 5 60.07 24.51 -22.25
N PHE A 6 59.88 23.40 -21.52
CA PHE A 6 58.65 23.20 -20.72
C PHE A 6 58.71 21.93 -19.87
N CYS A 7 58.33 22.11 -18.60
CA CYS A 7 58.33 21.16 -17.50
C CYS A 7 57.33 19.97 -17.64
N PRO A 8 57.56 18.88 -16.88
CA PRO A 8 56.63 17.75 -16.70
C PRO A 8 55.58 18.11 -15.60
N PRO A 9 54.44 17.39 -15.43
CA PRO A 9 54.46 16.15 -14.62
C PRO A 9 53.31 15.14 -14.90
N ALA A 10 53.57 13.84 -14.82
CA ALA A 10 52.58 12.90 -14.29
C ALA A 10 53.25 11.57 -13.94
N CYS A 11 53.80 11.53 -12.73
CA CYS A 11 54.11 10.30 -12.01
C CYS A 11 52.85 9.40 -12.01
N LYS A 12 52.84 8.33 -12.80
CA LYS A 12 51.94 7.19 -12.58
C LYS A 12 52.42 6.45 -11.33
N ARG A 13 52.18 7.04 -10.16
CA ARG A 13 52.13 6.27 -8.92
C ARG A 13 50.91 5.37 -9.06
N GLY A 14 51.15 4.10 -9.37
CA GLY A 14 50.16 3.07 -9.11
C GLY A 14 49.81 3.18 -7.63
N SER A 15 48.64 3.73 -7.33
CA SER A 15 48.04 3.54 -6.03
C SER A 15 47.76 2.05 -5.94
N LEU A 16 48.62 1.33 -5.23
CA LEU A 16 48.19 0.10 -4.57
C LEU A 16 47.03 0.54 -3.70
N VAL A 17 45.82 0.35 -4.21
CA VAL A 17 44.59 0.42 -3.43
C VAL A 17 44.75 -0.70 -2.41
N LEU A 18 45.32 -0.33 -1.28
CA LEU A 18 45.40 -1.16 -0.10
C LEU A 18 43.96 -1.26 0.37
N VAL A 19 43.25 -2.25 -0.17
CA VAL A 19 41.91 -2.65 0.26
C VAL A 19 42.08 -2.99 1.73
N ARG A 20 41.80 -2.03 2.61
CA ARG A 20 41.66 -2.27 4.03
C ARG A 20 40.52 -3.28 4.14
N ARG A 21 40.86 -4.57 4.27
CA ARG A 21 39.92 -5.59 4.70
C ARG A 21 39.46 -5.13 6.08
N ILE A 22 38.26 -4.53 6.12
CA ILE A 22 37.54 -4.33 7.37
C ILE A 22 37.27 -5.74 7.86
N ARG A 23 38.11 -6.20 8.78
CA ARG A 23 37.89 -7.44 9.52
C ARG A 23 36.69 -7.16 10.41
N THR A 24 35.49 -7.42 9.91
CA THR A 24 34.30 -7.49 10.75
C THR A 24 34.61 -8.60 11.74
N LYS A 25 34.93 -8.23 12.99
CA LYS A 25 34.92 -9.19 14.07
C LYS A 25 33.47 -9.65 14.15
N SER A 26 33.17 -10.78 13.50
CA SER A 26 31.97 -11.58 13.75
C SER A 26 32.10 -12.10 15.18
N ASN A 27 31.87 -11.19 16.12
CA ASN A 27 31.94 -11.45 17.53
C ASN A 27 30.52 -11.62 18.03
N ARG A 28 29.90 -12.72 17.58
CA ARG A 28 28.71 -13.26 18.22
C ARG A 28 29.15 -13.84 19.56
N TYR A 29 29.49 -12.97 20.51
CA TYR A 29 29.35 -13.36 21.90
C TYR A 29 27.86 -13.33 22.19
N PHE A 30 27.23 -14.51 22.11
CA PHE A 30 26.03 -14.80 22.88
C PHE A 30 26.38 -14.51 24.34
N SER A 31 26.01 -13.31 24.79
CA SER A 31 26.15 -12.92 26.17
C SER A 31 24.94 -13.47 26.91
N PRO A 32 25.09 -14.18 28.04
CA PRO A 32 23.96 -14.57 28.88
C PRO A 32 23.15 -13.36 29.40
N SER A 33 23.64 -12.12 29.24
CA SER A 33 22.85 -10.89 29.44
C SER A 33 21.83 -10.66 28.32
N ALA A 34 22.18 -11.00 27.07
CA ALA A 34 21.29 -10.82 25.92
C ALA A 34 20.08 -11.78 26.00
N GLU A 35 20.29 -13.02 26.42
CA GLU A 35 19.21 -13.99 26.65
C GLU A 35 18.23 -13.50 27.74
N ARG A 36 18.75 -12.91 28.83
CA ARG A 36 17.91 -12.31 29.88
C ARG A 36 17.13 -11.10 29.40
N GLU A 37 17.73 -10.25 28.57
CA GLU A 37 17.05 -9.10 27.97
C GLU A 37 15.95 -9.53 27.00
N GLU A 38 16.20 -10.57 26.21
CA GLU A 38 15.21 -11.20 25.33
C GLU A 38 14.05 -11.79 26.12
N GLU A 39 14.31 -12.51 27.22
CA GLU A 39 13.27 -13.03 28.12
C GLU A 39 12.42 -11.91 28.74
N ILE A 40 13.04 -10.81 29.16
CA ILE A 40 12.32 -9.65 29.71
C ILE A 40 11.45 -9.00 28.63
N LEU A 41 11.97 -8.89 27.40
CA LEU A 41 11.24 -8.33 26.27
C LEU A 41 10.05 -9.22 25.89
N LEU A 42 10.23 -10.54 25.85
CA LEU A 42 9.16 -11.50 25.59
C LEU A 42 8.04 -11.38 26.63
N LYS A 43 8.38 -11.35 27.92
CA LYS A 43 7.40 -11.14 29.01
C LYS A 43 6.64 -9.81 28.85
N ARG A 44 7.32 -8.74 28.42
CA ARG A 44 6.66 -7.44 28.16
C ARG A 44 5.69 -7.52 26.99
N LEU A 45 6.03 -8.21 25.90
CA LEU A 45 5.14 -8.39 24.76
C LEU A 45 3.94 -9.26 25.12
N GLU A 46 4.14 -10.34 25.87
CA GLU A 46 3.06 -11.18 26.38
C GLU A 46 2.07 -10.37 27.22
N THR A 47 2.56 -9.56 28.16
CA THR A 47 1.69 -8.70 28.99
C THR A 47 0.94 -7.64 28.16
N GLN A 48 1.56 -7.10 27.09
CA GLN A 48 0.87 -6.19 26.17
C GLN A 48 -0.25 -6.88 25.41
N VAL A 49 -0.02 -8.10 24.92
CA VAL A 49 -1.04 -8.89 24.22
C VAL A 49 -2.20 -9.22 25.15
N VAL A 50 -1.93 -9.62 26.40
CA VAL A 50 -2.97 -9.88 27.40
C VAL A 50 -3.80 -8.62 27.66
N ARG A 51 -3.17 -7.46 27.87
CA ARG A 51 -3.87 -6.18 28.07
C ARG A 51 -4.75 -5.78 26.90
N VAL A 52 -4.28 -5.98 25.66
CA VAL A 52 -5.07 -5.67 24.46
C VAL A 52 -6.25 -6.62 24.33
N LYS A 53 -6.05 -7.93 24.58
CA LYS A 53 -7.14 -8.92 24.58
C LYS A 53 -8.20 -8.60 25.63
N GLU A 54 -7.80 -8.22 26.84
CA GLU A 54 -8.73 -7.79 27.89
C GLU A 54 -9.51 -6.52 27.52
N ARG A 55 -8.86 -5.55 26.85
CA ARG A 55 -9.56 -4.35 26.35
C ARG A 55 -10.59 -4.71 25.30
N LEU A 56 -10.24 -5.55 24.33
CA LEU A 56 -11.19 -6.01 23.30
C LEU A 56 -12.36 -6.77 23.91
N ALA A 57 -12.12 -7.66 24.88
CA ALA A 57 -13.19 -8.39 25.57
C ALA A 57 -14.14 -7.43 26.32
N LYS A 58 -13.60 -6.42 27.01
CA LYS A 58 -14.40 -5.39 27.70
C LYS A 58 -15.21 -4.54 26.72
N GLU A 59 -14.64 -4.17 25.58
CA GLU A 59 -15.34 -3.44 24.52
C GLU A 59 -16.43 -4.30 23.87
N GLU A 60 -16.20 -5.60 23.65
CA GLU A 60 -17.20 -6.51 23.12
C GLU A 60 -18.36 -6.71 24.11
N GLU A 61 -18.09 -6.88 25.40
CA GLU A 61 -19.13 -6.94 26.42
C GLU A 61 -19.92 -5.64 26.54
N ALA A 62 -19.25 -4.48 26.39
CA ALA A 62 -19.91 -3.18 26.38
C ALA A 62 -20.85 -3.03 25.17
N LYS A 63 -20.43 -3.51 23.99
CA LYS A 63 -21.27 -3.56 22.78
C LYS A 63 -22.47 -4.47 22.98
N ARG A 64 -22.27 -5.70 23.48
CA ARG A 64 -23.38 -6.64 23.77
C ARG A 64 -24.39 -6.05 24.77
N LYS A 65 -23.92 -5.36 25.82
CA LYS A 65 -24.80 -4.69 26.80
C LYS A 65 -25.56 -3.51 26.18
N SER A 66 -24.96 -2.79 25.23
CA SER A 66 -25.64 -1.71 24.50
C SER A 66 -26.71 -2.21 23.51
N GLU A 67 -26.52 -3.39 22.93
CA GLU A 67 -27.49 -4.02 22.02
C GLU A 67 -28.72 -4.57 22.76
N THR A 68 -28.56 -5.07 23.99
CA THR A 68 -29.67 -5.64 24.78
C THR A 68 -30.64 -4.61 25.40
N LYS A 69 -30.34 -3.30 25.37
CA LYS A 69 -31.20 -2.24 25.95
C LYS A 69 -32.10 -1.54 24.94
N THR A 70 -31.99 -1.87 23.65
CA THR A 70 -32.94 -1.40 22.65
C THR A 70 -34.06 -2.42 22.49
N PRO A 71 -35.33 -2.10 22.79
CA PRO A 71 -36.45 -2.98 22.45
C PRO A 71 -36.49 -3.19 20.92
N PRO A 72 -37.02 -4.32 20.42
CA PRO A 72 -37.14 -4.58 18.99
C PRO A 72 -38.16 -3.61 18.39
N LYS A 73 -37.69 -2.42 18.00
CA LYS A 73 -38.48 -1.48 17.19
C LYS A 73 -38.59 -2.14 15.82
N ALA A 74 -39.83 -2.45 15.45
CA ALA A 74 -40.24 -3.09 14.22
C ALA A 74 -39.36 -2.66 13.03
N SER A 75 -38.99 -3.64 12.22
CA SER A 75 -38.21 -3.53 10.99
C SER A 75 -38.82 -2.49 10.04
N SER A 76 -38.42 -1.23 10.16
CA SER A 76 -38.33 -0.36 8.99
C SER A 76 -37.10 -0.81 8.20
N PRO A 77 -37.16 -0.93 6.86
CA PRO A 77 -35.95 -1.08 6.06
C PRO A 77 -34.95 0.01 6.50
N PRO A 78 -33.65 -0.30 6.61
CA PRO A 78 -32.66 0.68 7.04
C PRO A 78 -32.88 1.95 6.22
N PRO A 79 -33.02 3.14 6.84
CA PRO A 79 -33.09 4.38 6.08
C PRO A 79 -31.84 4.41 5.22
N ILE A 80 -32.04 4.36 3.89
CA ILE A 80 -30.99 4.54 2.89
C ILE A 80 -30.18 5.74 3.38
N PRO A 81 -28.89 5.58 3.72
CA PRO A 81 -28.12 6.69 4.25
C PRO A 81 -28.20 7.79 3.21
N THR A 82 -28.91 8.87 3.55
CA THR A 82 -29.02 10.06 2.71
C THR A 82 -27.62 10.63 2.62
N ALA A 83 -26.93 10.28 1.54
CA ALA A 83 -25.55 10.57 1.29
C ALA A 83 -25.33 12.09 1.25
N THR A 84 -24.93 12.66 2.38
CA THR A 84 -24.73 14.08 2.60
C THR A 84 -23.59 14.19 3.60
N PRO A 85 -22.62 15.12 3.55
CA PRO A 85 -22.02 15.93 2.47
C PRO A 85 -20.64 15.40 2.00
N LEU A 86 -20.16 14.26 2.51
CA LEU A 86 -18.87 13.63 2.12
C LEU A 86 -18.76 13.32 0.61
N ASN A 87 -19.91 13.04 -0.03
CA ASN A 87 -19.98 12.83 -1.47
C ASN A 87 -19.50 14.02 -2.29
N LYS A 88 -19.58 15.26 -1.78
CA LYS A 88 -19.15 16.45 -2.55
C LYS A 88 -17.63 16.44 -2.79
N HIS A 89 -16.85 15.99 -1.81
CA HIS A 89 -15.41 15.85 -1.94
C HIS A 89 -15.03 14.62 -2.77
N ALA A 90 -15.79 13.53 -2.63
CA ALA A 90 -15.59 12.34 -3.46
C ALA A 90 -15.89 12.62 -4.95
N SER A 91 -16.91 13.43 -5.25
CA SER A 91 -17.23 13.84 -6.63
C SER A 91 -16.17 14.78 -7.20
N SER A 92 -15.60 15.70 -6.41
CA SER A 92 -14.52 16.55 -6.92
C SER A 92 -13.26 15.75 -7.24
N LEU A 93 -12.94 14.72 -6.45
CA LEU A 93 -11.84 13.80 -6.73
C LEU A 93 -12.07 13.00 -8.02
N TRP A 94 -13.32 12.60 -8.27
CA TRP A 94 -13.69 11.90 -9.50
C TRP A 94 -13.38 12.72 -10.75
N ASP A 95 -13.68 14.01 -10.72
CA ASP A 95 -13.42 14.94 -11.83
C ASP A 95 -11.93 15.27 -12.02
N GLU A 96 -11.13 15.19 -10.95
CA GLU A 96 -9.70 15.49 -11.00
C GLU A 96 -8.82 14.27 -11.36
N LEU A 97 -9.25 13.07 -10.98
CA LEU A 97 -8.50 11.83 -11.17
C LEU A 97 -8.78 11.18 -12.52
N VAL A 98 -10.01 11.25 -13.01
CA VAL A 98 -10.45 10.54 -14.21
C VAL A 98 -10.59 11.51 -15.38
N ASN A 99 -9.94 11.21 -16.50
CA ASN A 99 -10.08 11.99 -17.73
C ASN A 99 -11.55 12.06 -18.15
N LYS A 100 -12.03 13.22 -18.59
CA LYS A 100 -13.43 13.43 -19.02
C LYS A 100 -13.87 12.43 -20.10
N ASP A 101 -12.98 12.08 -21.02
CA ASP A 101 -13.26 11.07 -22.06
C ASP A 101 -13.48 9.67 -21.46
N ALA A 102 -12.70 9.31 -20.43
CA ALA A 102 -12.85 8.04 -19.72
C ALA A 102 -14.13 8.04 -18.87
N GLN A 103 -14.47 9.17 -18.24
CA GLN A 103 -15.73 9.34 -17.53
C GLN A 103 -16.94 9.12 -18.45
N GLY A 104 -16.92 9.65 -19.67
CA GLY A 104 -17.99 9.43 -20.66
C GLY A 104 -18.17 7.94 -21.00
N LYS A 105 -17.07 7.22 -21.21
CA LYS A 105 -17.09 5.76 -21.45
C LYS A 105 -17.60 4.98 -20.24
N LEU A 106 -17.19 5.35 -19.03
CA LEU A 106 -17.63 4.73 -17.78
C LEU A 106 -19.12 4.97 -17.52
N ALA A 107 -19.60 6.19 -17.77
CA ALA A 107 -21.00 6.56 -17.65
C ALA A 107 -21.90 5.74 -18.59
N ALA A 108 -21.42 5.42 -19.80
CA ALA A 108 -22.14 4.54 -20.73
C ALA A 108 -22.36 3.12 -20.18
N TYR A 109 -21.47 2.63 -19.30
CA TYR A 109 -21.60 1.36 -18.59
C TYR A 109 -22.24 1.49 -17.20
N GLY A 110 -22.79 2.67 -16.86
CA GLY A 110 -23.47 2.93 -15.60
C GLY A 110 -22.56 3.22 -14.41
N ILE A 111 -21.27 3.48 -14.63
CA ILE A 111 -20.31 3.85 -13.57
C ILE A 111 -20.22 5.38 -13.53
N LYS A 112 -20.83 5.99 -12.50
CA LYS A 112 -20.94 7.46 -12.35
C LYS A 112 -20.16 8.00 -11.15
N SER A 113 -19.69 7.14 -10.26
CA SER A 113 -18.97 7.53 -9.05
C SER A 113 -17.68 6.74 -8.85
N MET A 114 -16.78 7.28 -8.04
CA MET A 114 -15.52 6.63 -7.67
C MET A 114 -15.76 5.29 -6.96
N ASP A 115 -16.76 5.23 -6.08
CA ASP A 115 -17.10 4.00 -5.35
C ASP A 115 -17.55 2.90 -6.31
N GLN A 116 -18.38 3.24 -7.32
CA GLN A 116 -18.82 2.30 -8.35
C GLN A 116 -17.67 1.81 -9.22
N LEU A 117 -16.69 2.68 -9.52
CA LEU A 117 -15.48 2.28 -10.23
C LEU A 117 -14.66 1.30 -9.39
N GLN A 118 -14.49 1.58 -8.10
CA GLN A 118 -13.71 0.76 -7.19
C GLN A 118 -14.37 -0.60 -6.94
N GLU A 119 -15.70 -0.65 -6.85
CA GLU A 119 -16.48 -1.89 -6.77
C GLU A 119 -16.34 -2.72 -8.06
N ALA A 120 -16.51 -2.09 -9.23
CA ALA A 120 -16.32 -2.77 -10.52
C ALA A 120 -14.87 -3.27 -10.69
N TYR A 121 -13.88 -2.53 -10.20
CA TYR A 121 -12.49 -2.98 -10.18
C TYR A 121 -12.30 -4.22 -9.30
N ARG A 122 -12.87 -4.25 -8.09
CA ARG A 122 -12.79 -5.41 -7.19
C ARG A 122 -13.48 -6.63 -7.77
N GLU A 123 -14.62 -6.46 -8.44
CA GLU A 123 -15.29 -7.55 -9.15
C GLU A 123 -14.41 -8.08 -10.30
N ALA A 124 -13.79 -7.18 -11.09
CA ALA A 124 -12.87 -7.56 -12.15
C ALA A 124 -11.66 -8.34 -11.63
N ASP A 125 -11.06 -7.88 -10.54
CA ASP A 125 -9.92 -8.54 -9.90
C ASP A 125 -10.31 -9.90 -9.29
N ALA A 126 -11.49 -9.99 -8.66
CA ALA A 126 -12.02 -11.25 -8.17
C ALA A 126 -12.26 -12.25 -9.30
N ASP A 127 -12.82 -11.82 -10.43
CA ASP A 127 -13.06 -12.68 -11.60
C ASP A 127 -11.75 -13.12 -12.26
N MET A 128 -10.75 -12.25 -12.34
CA MET A 128 -9.41 -12.62 -12.83
C MET A 128 -8.71 -13.61 -11.90
N ASN A 129 -8.90 -13.50 -10.59
CA ASN A 129 -8.29 -14.37 -9.59
C ASN A 129 -9.06 -15.68 -9.34
N ARG A 130 -10.21 -15.88 -10.00
CA ARG A 130 -10.97 -17.15 -9.96
C ARG A 130 -10.53 -18.07 -11.10
N PRO A 131 -10.25 -19.35 -10.84
CA PRO A 131 -10.10 -20.35 -11.90
C PRO A 131 -11.35 -20.34 -12.80
N PRO A 132 -11.23 -20.28 -14.14
CA PRO A 132 -10.06 -20.62 -14.96
C PRO A 132 -9.07 -19.47 -15.28
N TYR A 133 -8.94 -18.45 -14.42
CA TYR A 133 -8.03 -17.30 -14.57
C TYR A 133 -8.17 -16.61 -15.94
N PRO A 134 -9.35 -16.05 -16.24
CA PRO A 134 -9.60 -15.43 -17.52
C PRO A 134 -8.65 -14.26 -17.78
N SER A 135 -8.22 -14.09 -19.03
CA SER A 135 -7.50 -12.89 -19.45
C SER A 135 -8.43 -11.66 -19.42
N VAL A 136 -7.84 -10.47 -19.30
CA VAL A 136 -8.57 -9.18 -19.24
C VAL A 136 -9.54 -8.99 -20.41
N GLN A 137 -9.25 -9.58 -21.58
CA GLN A 137 -10.10 -9.51 -22.77
C GLN A 137 -11.41 -10.30 -22.64
N ARG A 138 -11.44 -11.35 -21.80
CA ARG A 138 -12.61 -12.20 -21.57
C ARG A 138 -13.54 -11.65 -20.48
N LEU A 139 -13.10 -10.63 -19.74
CA LEU A 139 -13.94 -9.96 -18.75
C LEU A 139 -15.09 -9.22 -19.45
N LYS A 140 -16.18 -9.01 -18.69
CA LYS A 140 -17.29 -8.14 -19.14
C LYS A 140 -16.71 -6.76 -19.54
N PRO A 141 -17.22 -6.11 -20.60
CA PRO A 141 -16.66 -4.85 -21.10
C PRO A 141 -16.64 -3.75 -20.04
N ARG A 142 -17.67 -3.70 -19.18
CA ARG A 142 -17.73 -2.82 -18.00
C ARG A 142 -16.54 -3.02 -17.06
N LEU A 143 -16.26 -4.28 -16.70
CA LEU A 143 -15.19 -4.65 -15.76
C LEU A 143 -13.82 -4.39 -16.35
N ARG A 144 -13.64 -4.73 -17.62
CA ARG A 144 -12.42 -4.45 -18.38
C ARG A 144 -12.09 -2.96 -18.37
N LEU A 145 -13.06 -2.11 -18.70
CA LEU A 145 -12.85 -0.67 -18.77
C LEU A 145 -12.59 -0.07 -17.39
N ALA A 146 -13.28 -0.54 -16.35
CA ALA A 146 -13.00 -0.17 -14.98
C ALA A 146 -11.56 -0.55 -14.55
N TRP A 147 -11.13 -1.75 -14.91
CA TRP A 147 -9.77 -2.23 -14.62
C TRP A 147 -8.69 -1.40 -15.32
N GLU A 148 -8.85 -1.15 -16.63
CA GLU A 148 -7.91 -0.34 -17.42
C GLU A 148 -7.81 1.10 -16.91
N THR A 149 -8.95 1.73 -16.58
CA THR A 149 -8.98 3.11 -16.06
C THR A 149 -8.39 3.22 -14.66
N TYR A 150 -8.66 2.25 -13.78
CA TYR A 150 -8.09 2.22 -12.43
C TYR A 150 -6.57 2.00 -12.46
N GLN A 151 -6.09 1.09 -13.31
CA GLN A 151 -4.66 0.86 -13.55
C GLN A 151 -3.96 2.09 -14.15
N ALA A 152 -4.62 2.86 -15.02
CA ALA A 152 -4.04 4.06 -15.61
C ALA A 152 -3.92 5.23 -14.60
N THR A 153 -4.89 5.37 -13.69
CA THR A 153 -4.98 6.52 -12.77
C THR A 153 -4.06 6.40 -11.55
N LEU A 154 -3.89 5.21 -10.96
CA LEU A 154 -3.07 4.99 -9.76
C LEU A 154 -1.56 5.30 -9.91
N PRO A 155 -0.83 4.82 -10.93
CA PRO A 155 0.61 5.01 -11.01
C PRO A 155 1.02 6.45 -11.34
N GLN A 156 0.13 7.23 -11.97
CA GLN A 156 0.46 8.57 -12.46
C GLN A 156 0.39 9.64 -11.35
N LYS A 157 -0.51 9.51 -10.38
CA LYS A 157 -0.75 10.54 -9.35
C LYS A 157 -0.08 10.24 -7.99
N PHE A 158 0.14 8.97 -7.66
CA PHE A 158 0.71 8.59 -6.36
C PHE A 158 2.23 8.48 -6.32
N GLY A 159 2.94 8.92 -7.35
CA GLY A 159 4.41 9.00 -7.32
C GLY A 159 5.09 7.66 -7.03
N MET A 160 4.40 6.53 -7.28
CA MET A 160 5.04 5.23 -7.35
C MET A 160 5.84 5.18 -8.64
N GLN A 161 6.93 5.96 -8.68
CA GLN A 161 8.09 5.63 -9.48
C GLN A 161 8.50 4.24 -9.02
N ARG A 162 7.99 3.21 -9.71
CA ARG A 162 8.58 1.87 -9.66
C ARG A 162 10.05 2.12 -9.96
N ARG A 163 10.90 2.08 -8.92
CA ARG A 163 12.34 2.19 -9.08
C ARG A 163 12.68 1.16 -10.13
N LYS A 164 13.10 1.62 -11.31
CA LYS A 164 13.55 0.73 -12.37
C LYS A 164 14.68 -0.08 -11.73
N LEU A 165 14.44 -1.38 -11.56
CA LEU A 165 15.51 -2.29 -11.16
C LEU A 165 16.57 -2.15 -12.26
N PRO A 166 17.83 -1.82 -11.92
CA PRO A 166 18.87 -1.75 -12.92
C PRO A 166 18.98 -3.13 -13.55
N GLU A 167 18.68 -3.22 -14.85
CA GLU A 167 19.03 -4.39 -15.65
C GLU A 167 20.55 -4.52 -15.59
N LYS A 168 21.01 -5.69 -15.16
CA LYS A 168 22.42 -6.04 -15.01
C LYS A 168 23.03 -6.38 -16.35
#